data_AF-A0A445FS19-F1
#
_entry.id   AF-A0A445FS19-F1
#
_cell.length_a   1.000
_cell.length_b   1.000
_cell.length_c   1.000
_cell.angle_alpha   90.00
_cell.angle_beta   90.00
_cell.angle_gamma   90.00
#
_symmetry.space_group_name_H-M   'P 1'
#
loop_
_entity.id
_entity.type
_entity.pdbx_description
1 polymer ?
#
loop_
_entity_poly.entity_id
_entity_poly.type
_entity_poly.pdbx_seq_one_letter_code
_entity_poly.pdbx_strand_id
1 'polypeptide(L)'
;MKIDGNDCVRMHDLVQDMGREIVRQVSTSEPDGRSRLWSNEDIVHALEENTGTAAIEVVVLDLSKDKEEQWSGKAFKHMKNLRILIIRNAHFSRGPQNLPNSLRVLHWSGYPSPSLPSNFNPKNLVFESLSLLDFEGCKFLTELRSLFGVYLDHTNIDELPFSIGNFVGLQQLFFRECPRLNQLLSTIHILPQLGIVAAYGCGCRGYRCELSEDKEKVGLWLVILNSCVGICI
;
A
#
# COMPACT_ATOMS: atom_id res chain seq x y z
N MET A 1 -23.99 -10.25 -1.21
CA MET A 1 -23.14 -9.06 -1.30
C MET A 1 -23.94 -7.91 -0.73
N LYS A 2 -23.46 -7.26 0.32
CA LYS A 2 -24.12 -6.11 0.97
C LYS A 2 -23.11 -4.96 1.00
N ILE A 3 -23.59 -3.74 0.88
CA ILE A 3 -22.78 -2.54 1.13
C ILE A 3 -23.00 -2.20 2.62
N ASP A 4 -21.93 -2.04 3.39
CA ASP A 4 -22.01 -1.66 4.79
C ASP A 4 -22.13 -0.13 4.96
N GLY A 5 -22.25 0.34 6.21
CA GLY A 5 -22.38 1.77 6.51
C GLY A 5 -21.14 2.62 6.17
N ASN A 6 -20.05 2.00 5.71
CA ASN A 6 -18.82 2.65 5.25
C ASN A 6 -18.66 2.52 3.72
N ASP A 7 -19.75 2.29 3.00
CA ASP A 7 -19.77 2.01 1.56
C ASP A 7 -18.88 0.81 1.12
N CYS A 8 -18.50 -0.05 2.06
CA CYS A 8 -17.68 -1.21 1.76
C CYS A 8 -18.56 -2.39 1.33
N VAL A 9 -18.19 -3.01 0.22
CA VAL A 9 -18.82 -4.24 -0.23
C VAL A 9 -18.39 -5.40 0.67
N ARG A 10 -19.32 -5.96 1.44
CA ARG A 10 -19.15 -7.21 2.18
C ARG A 10 -19.79 -8.40 1.45
N MET A 11 -18.97 -9.43 1.24
CA MET A 11 -19.44 -10.75 0.83
C MET A 11 -19.72 -11.60 2.07
N HIS A 12 -20.75 -12.44 2.02
CA HIS A 12 -21.08 -13.35 3.11
C HIS A 12 -19.97 -14.40 3.30
N ASP A 13 -19.60 -14.72 4.54
CA ASP A 13 -18.46 -15.59 4.86
C ASP A 13 -18.54 -16.95 4.14
N LEU A 14 -19.71 -17.61 4.17
CA LEU A 14 -19.95 -18.85 3.41
C LEU A 14 -19.60 -18.76 1.90
N VAL A 15 -19.88 -17.63 1.25
CA VAL A 15 -19.55 -17.45 -0.18
C VAL A 15 -18.04 -17.26 -0.35
N GLN A 16 -17.39 -16.58 0.60
CA GLN A 16 -15.94 -16.46 0.61
C GLN A 16 -15.27 -17.83 0.85
N ASP A 17 -15.79 -18.62 1.80
CA ASP A 17 -15.32 -19.98 2.10
C ASP A 17 -15.45 -20.89 0.89
N MET A 18 -16.59 -20.87 0.21
CA MET A 18 -16.78 -21.59 -1.05
C MET A 18 -15.75 -21.16 -2.10
N GLY A 19 -15.52 -19.85 -2.26
CA GLY A 19 -14.53 -19.33 -3.20
C GLY A 19 -13.10 -19.78 -2.86
N ARG A 20 -12.74 -19.80 -1.57
CA ARG A 20 -11.45 -20.30 -1.08
C ARG A 20 -11.29 -21.80 -1.35
N GLU A 21 -12.32 -22.59 -1.08
CA GLU A 21 -12.29 -24.05 -1.24
C GLU A 21 -12.16 -24.46 -2.72
N ILE A 22 -12.84 -23.75 -3.64
CA ILE A 22 -12.67 -24.00 -5.09
C ILE A 22 -11.21 -23.83 -5.50
N VAL A 23 -10.53 -22.78 -5.03
CA VAL A 23 -9.11 -22.56 -5.33
C VAL A 23 -8.22 -23.60 -4.65
N ARG A 24 -8.55 -24.00 -3.41
CA ARG A 24 -7.82 -25.05 -2.68
C ARG A 24 -7.87 -26.40 -3.40
N GLN A 25 -9.00 -26.74 -4.03
CA GLN A 25 -9.19 -27.99 -4.77
C GLN A 25 -8.36 -28.09 -6.06
N VAL A 26 -7.93 -26.96 -6.64
CA VAL A 26 -7.07 -26.96 -7.84
C VAL A 26 -5.68 -27.53 -7.53
N SER A 27 -5.17 -27.30 -6.32
CA SER A 27 -3.93 -27.92 -5.84
C SER A 27 -4.04 -28.20 -4.35
N THR A 28 -4.49 -29.42 -4.02
CA THR A 28 -4.75 -29.81 -2.64
C THR A 28 -3.46 -30.02 -1.84
N SER A 29 -2.43 -30.60 -2.44
CA SER A 29 -1.17 -30.96 -1.78
C SER A 29 -0.10 -29.87 -1.83
N GLU A 30 -0.14 -29.00 -2.84
CA GLU A 30 0.89 -27.97 -3.06
C GLU A 30 0.25 -26.58 -3.09
N PRO A 31 0.21 -25.86 -1.95
CA PRO A 31 -0.35 -24.52 -1.89
C PRO A 31 0.22 -23.56 -2.94
N ASP A 32 1.51 -23.67 -3.24
CA ASP A 32 2.21 -22.80 -4.18
C ASP A 32 1.79 -22.97 -5.64
N GLY A 33 1.07 -24.05 -5.98
CA GLY A 33 0.44 -24.26 -7.28
C GLY A 33 -0.91 -23.55 -7.43
N ARG A 34 -1.44 -22.94 -6.36
CA ARG A 34 -2.73 -22.24 -6.37
C ARG A 34 -2.57 -20.83 -6.91
N SER A 35 -3.58 -20.34 -7.61
CA SER A 35 -3.59 -18.95 -8.08
C SER A 35 -3.78 -17.92 -6.97
N ARG A 36 -4.25 -18.35 -5.78
CA ARG A 36 -4.51 -17.46 -4.65
C ARG A 36 -4.14 -18.14 -3.34
N LEU A 37 -3.43 -17.41 -2.50
CA LEU A 37 -3.10 -17.83 -1.13
C LEU A 37 -3.85 -16.92 -0.13
N TRP A 38 -4.56 -17.57 0.79
CA TRP A 38 -5.37 -16.92 1.85
C TRP A 38 -5.08 -17.50 3.24
N SER A 39 -4.48 -18.68 3.32
CA SER A 39 -4.08 -19.29 4.58
C SER A 39 -2.79 -18.62 5.04
N ASN A 40 -2.82 -18.02 6.23
CA ASN A 40 -1.64 -17.40 6.80
C ASN A 40 -0.46 -18.39 6.90
N GLU A 41 -0.73 -19.65 7.24
CA GLU A 41 0.28 -20.70 7.35
C GLU A 41 0.94 -21.00 5.99
N ASP A 42 0.13 -21.18 4.94
CA ASP A 42 0.63 -21.44 3.58
C ASP A 42 1.44 -20.24 3.06
N ILE A 43 0.97 -19.01 3.34
CA ILE A 43 1.64 -17.80 2.90
C ILE A 43 2.97 -17.63 3.63
N VAL A 44 2.99 -17.76 4.97
CA VAL A 44 4.22 -17.62 5.76
C VAL A 44 5.24 -18.65 5.29
N HIS A 45 4.85 -19.92 5.14
CA HIS A 45 5.72 -20.95 4.60
C HIS A 45 6.27 -20.58 3.21
N ALA A 46 5.41 -20.11 2.29
CA ALA A 46 5.82 -19.69 0.95
C ALA A 46 6.80 -18.50 0.95
N LEU A 47 6.65 -17.59 1.91
CA LEU A 47 7.51 -16.42 2.08
C LEU A 47 8.85 -16.78 2.74
N GLU A 48 8.85 -17.65 3.74
CA GLU A 48 10.06 -18.08 4.45
C GLU A 48 10.94 -18.98 3.56
N GLU A 49 10.34 -20.04 3.00
CA GLU A 49 11.02 -21.06 2.20
C GLU A 49 11.21 -20.65 0.73
N ASN A 50 10.62 -19.53 0.31
CA ASN A 50 10.69 -19.00 -1.07
C ASN A 50 10.11 -19.96 -2.12
N THR A 51 9.08 -20.74 -1.75
CA THR A 51 8.45 -21.74 -2.60
C THR A 51 7.39 -21.18 -3.55
N GLY A 52 7.04 -19.90 -3.40
CA GLY A 52 6.05 -19.25 -4.26
C GLY A 52 6.35 -19.36 -5.75
N THR A 53 5.35 -19.75 -6.54
CA THR A 53 5.51 -19.97 -7.99
C THR A 53 4.84 -18.88 -8.82
N ALA A 54 5.03 -18.94 -10.14
CA ALA A 54 4.34 -18.09 -11.10
C ALA A 54 2.83 -18.38 -11.20
N ALA A 55 2.32 -19.45 -10.58
CA ALA A 55 0.88 -19.68 -10.51
C ALA A 55 0.19 -18.65 -9.60
N ILE A 56 0.87 -18.19 -8.56
CA ILE A 56 0.32 -17.28 -7.55
C ILE A 56 0.07 -15.89 -8.17
N GLU A 57 -1.19 -15.47 -8.14
CA GLU A 57 -1.64 -14.16 -8.61
C GLU A 57 -2.13 -13.26 -7.47
N VAL A 58 -2.54 -13.83 -6.34
CA VAL A 58 -3.10 -13.10 -5.20
C VAL A 58 -2.54 -13.65 -3.90
N VAL A 59 -2.01 -12.77 -3.06
CA VAL A 59 -1.59 -13.06 -1.68
C VAL A 59 -2.29 -12.08 -0.75
N VAL A 60 -3.02 -12.61 0.22
CA VAL A 60 -3.65 -11.83 1.29
C VAL A 60 -3.24 -12.43 2.63
N LEU A 61 -2.31 -11.75 3.31
CA LEU A 61 -1.81 -12.11 4.63
C LEU A 61 -2.38 -11.13 5.65
N ASP A 62 -3.06 -11.65 6.66
CA ASP A 62 -3.58 -10.86 7.78
C ASP A 62 -3.26 -11.59 9.09
N LEU A 63 -2.18 -11.19 9.74
CA LEU A 63 -1.74 -11.82 10.98
C LEU A 63 -2.46 -11.17 12.17
N SER A 64 -2.76 -11.94 13.22
CA SER A 64 -3.41 -11.41 14.42
C SER A 64 -2.42 -11.08 15.55
N LYS A 65 -1.12 -11.19 15.29
CA LYS A 65 -0.07 -11.16 16.32
C LYS A 65 1.12 -10.32 15.86
N ASP A 66 1.64 -9.53 16.79
CA ASP A 66 2.90 -8.77 16.66
C ASP A 66 4.13 -9.69 16.79
N LYS A 67 4.21 -10.72 15.95
CA LYS A 67 5.43 -11.52 15.84
C LYS A 67 6.18 -11.06 14.60
N GLU A 68 7.48 -10.83 14.76
CA GLU A 68 8.37 -10.58 13.65
C GLU A 68 8.62 -11.90 12.89
N GLU A 69 8.20 -11.94 11.63
CA GLU A 69 8.41 -13.05 10.72
C GLU A 69 9.80 -12.95 10.08
N GLN A 70 10.54 -14.06 10.12
CA GLN A 70 11.91 -14.14 9.64
C GLN A 70 11.93 -14.70 8.23
N TRP A 71 12.33 -13.87 7.26
CA TRP A 71 12.36 -14.30 5.86
C TRP A 71 13.54 -13.71 5.09
N SER A 72 13.81 -14.28 3.91
CA SER A 72 14.96 -13.89 3.09
C SER A 72 14.74 -12.62 2.27
N GLY A 73 13.48 -12.18 2.11
CA GLY A 73 13.06 -11.12 1.20
C GLY A 73 13.06 -11.52 -0.29
N LYS A 74 13.30 -12.79 -0.64
CA LYS A 74 13.43 -13.25 -2.03
C LYS A 74 12.20 -13.97 -2.58
N ALA A 75 11.19 -14.25 -1.75
CA ALA A 75 10.05 -15.09 -2.14
C ALA A 75 9.33 -14.59 -3.40
N PHE A 76 9.17 -13.27 -3.54
CA PHE A 76 8.47 -12.68 -4.67
C PHE A 76 9.23 -12.75 -6.00
N LYS A 77 10.50 -13.18 -6.02
CA LYS A 77 11.29 -13.31 -7.25
C LYS A 77 10.66 -14.28 -8.26
N HIS A 78 10.02 -15.33 -7.77
CA HIS A 78 9.43 -16.39 -8.62
C HIS A 78 7.92 -16.21 -8.85
N MET A 79 7.25 -15.34 -8.09
CA MET A 79 5.82 -15.03 -8.22
C MET A 79 5.54 -14.00 -9.33
N LYS A 80 5.99 -14.31 -10.55
CA LYS A 80 6.00 -13.35 -11.68
C LYS A 80 4.61 -12.86 -12.11
N ASN A 81 3.53 -13.55 -11.76
CA ASN A 81 2.16 -13.20 -12.11
C ASN A 81 1.38 -12.61 -10.92
N LEU A 82 2.04 -12.30 -9.80
CA LEU A 82 1.39 -11.71 -8.63
C LEU A 82 0.82 -10.33 -8.97
N ARG A 83 -0.51 -10.20 -8.90
CA ARG A 83 -1.26 -8.97 -9.20
C ARG A 83 -1.73 -8.25 -7.95
N ILE A 84 -2.02 -8.99 -6.88
CA ILE A 84 -2.55 -8.42 -5.64
C ILE A 84 -1.70 -8.94 -4.48
N LEU A 85 -1.07 -8.01 -3.76
CA LEU A 85 -0.36 -8.28 -2.52
C LEU A 85 -0.96 -7.42 -1.41
N ILE A 86 -1.60 -8.08 -0.44
CA ILE A 86 -2.15 -7.46 0.75
C ILE A 86 -1.49 -8.11 1.96
N ILE A 87 -0.80 -7.30 2.75
CA ILE A 87 -0.16 -7.72 3.99
C ILE A 87 -0.59 -6.75 5.09
N ARG A 88 -1.24 -7.30 6.12
CA ARG A 88 -1.78 -6.58 7.26
C ARG A 88 -1.26 -7.18 8.55
N ASN A 89 -0.98 -6.31 9.53
CA ASN A 89 -0.64 -6.72 10.89
C ASN A 89 0.53 -7.73 10.95
N ALA A 90 1.46 -7.67 9.98
CA ALA A 90 2.57 -8.58 9.85
C ALA A 90 3.88 -7.79 9.81
N HIS A 91 4.78 -8.11 10.74
CA HIS A 91 6.10 -7.48 10.84
C HIS A 91 7.15 -8.41 10.27
N PHE A 92 7.97 -7.91 9.36
CA PHE A 92 9.05 -8.69 8.75
C PHE A 92 10.40 -8.12 9.13
N SER A 93 11.40 -8.99 9.31
CA SER A 93 12.76 -8.56 9.69
C SER A 93 13.51 -7.77 8.64
N ARG A 94 13.03 -7.78 7.39
CA ARG A 94 13.62 -7.04 6.27
C ARG A 94 12.66 -6.83 5.10
N GLY A 95 12.97 -5.81 4.31
CA GLY A 95 12.42 -5.52 2.98
C GLY A 95 12.37 -6.70 2.00
N PRO A 96 11.38 -6.75 1.09
CA PRO A 96 11.50 -7.56 -0.11
C PRO A 96 12.67 -7.06 -0.97
N GLN A 97 13.44 -7.96 -1.55
CA GLN A 97 14.51 -7.63 -2.51
C GLN A 97 14.00 -7.44 -3.93
N ASN A 98 12.81 -7.97 -4.22
CA ASN A 98 12.18 -7.93 -5.53
C ASN A 98 10.67 -7.81 -5.35
N LEU A 99 10.02 -7.08 -6.24
CA LEU A 99 8.57 -7.09 -6.41
C LEU A 99 8.26 -7.33 -7.90
N PRO A 100 7.25 -8.15 -8.23
CA PRO A 100 6.94 -8.48 -9.62
C PRO A 100 6.17 -7.34 -10.30
N ASN A 101 6.60 -6.96 -11.51
CA ASN A 101 6.01 -5.85 -12.29
C ASN A 101 4.56 -6.09 -12.75
N SER A 102 4.03 -7.30 -12.53
CA SER A 102 2.63 -7.64 -12.73
C SER A 102 1.73 -7.13 -11.60
N LEU A 103 2.29 -6.64 -10.49
CA LEU A 103 1.55 -6.09 -9.37
C LEU A 103 0.66 -4.93 -9.82
N ARG A 104 -0.61 -5.03 -9.41
CA ARG A 104 -1.67 -4.06 -9.64
C ARG A 104 -2.19 -3.47 -8.34
N VAL A 105 -2.18 -4.24 -7.26
CA VAL A 105 -2.57 -3.78 -5.92
C VAL A 105 -1.46 -4.14 -4.96
N LEU A 106 -0.98 -3.13 -4.23
CA LEU A 106 -0.05 -3.30 -3.12
C LEU A 106 -0.59 -2.58 -1.89
N HIS A 107 -0.97 -3.37 -0.88
CA HIS A 107 -1.27 -2.93 0.47
C HIS A 107 -0.30 -3.65 1.40
N TRP A 108 0.59 -2.91 2.08
CA TRP A 108 1.53 -3.53 3.01
C TRP A 108 1.70 -2.66 4.25
N SER A 109 0.92 -2.97 5.28
CA SER A 109 1.00 -2.31 6.58
C SER A 109 2.32 -2.66 7.27
N GLY A 110 3.03 -1.65 7.77
CA GLY A 110 4.34 -1.85 8.40
C GLY A 110 5.42 -2.36 7.44
N TYR A 111 5.42 -1.87 6.18
CA TYR A 111 6.40 -2.22 5.16
C TYR A 111 7.84 -2.11 5.71
N PRO A 112 8.64 -3.19 5.62
CA PRO A 112 9.87 -3.36 6.40
C PRO A 112 11.13 -2.76 5.75
N SER A 113 10.98 -1.80 4.83
CA SER A 113 12.09 -1.19 4.08
C SER A 113 11.86 0.29 3.83
N PRO A 114 12.93 1.12 3.76
CA PRO A 114 12.79 2.53 3.45
C PRO A 114 12.23 2.79 2.04
N SER A 115 12.57 1.94 1.08
CA SER A 115 12.17 2.10 -0.32
C SER A 115 11.69 0.79 -0.95
N LEU A 116 11.01 0.90 -2.10
CA LEU A 116 10.69 -0.25 -2.95
C LEU A 116 11.96 -0.79 -3.64
N PRO A 117 11.97 -2.08 -4.05
CA PRO A 117 13.10 -2.64 -4.78
C PRO A 117 13.43 -1.84 -6.03
N SER A 118 14.71 -1.54 -6.24
CA SER A 118 15.18 -0.67 -7.35
C SER A 118 14.89 -1.23 -8.74
N ASN A 119 14.64 -2.53 -8.87
CA ASN A 119 14.30 -3.21 -10.11
C ASN A 119 12.78 -3.30 -10.36
N PHE A 120 11.95 -2.81 -9.45
CA PHE A 120 10.52 -2.82 -9.59
C PHE A 120 10.03 -1.65 -10.46
N ASN A 121 9.14 -1.95 -11.40
CA ASN A 121 8.54 -0.99 -12.30
C ASN A 121 7.01 -0.92 -12.03
N PRO A 122 6.54 0.07 -11.25
CA PRO A 122 5.16 0.15 -10.76
C PRO A 122 4.15 0.66 -11.82
N LYS A 123 4.40 0.45 -13.12
CA LYS A 123 3.55 0.91 -14.23
C LYS A 123 2.10 0.44 -14.22
N ASN A 124 1.73 -0.57 -13.44
CA ASN A 124 0.35 -1.06 -13.36
C ASN A 124 -0.26 -0.92 -11.96
N LEU A 125 0.43 -0.24 -11.04
CA LEU A 125 0.17 -0.33 -9.61
C LEU A 125 -0.84 0.71 -9.14
N VAL A 126 -1.77 0.27 -8.30
CA VAL A 126 -2.69 1.06 -7.48
C VAL A 126 -2.28 0.84 -6.02
N PHE A 127 -1.99 1.91 -5.28
CA PHE A 127 -1.63 1.82 -3.86
C PHE A 127 -2.87 2.12 -3.01
N GLU A 128 -3.16 1.25 -2.04
CA GLU A 128 -4.27 1.44 -1.09
C GLU A 128 -3.79 1.60 0.37
N SER A 129 -2.52 1.29 0.68
CA SER A 129 -1.82 1.65 1.93
C SER A 129 -0.34 1.18 1.86
N LEU A 130 0.62 2.11 1.90
CA LEU A 130 2.06 1.85 1.93
C LEU A 130 2.71 2.68 3.04
N SER A 131 3.55 2.08 3.88
CA SER A 131 4.02 2.79 5.08
C SER A 131 5.27 3.69 4.90
N LEU A 132 5.86 3.78 3.71
CA LEU A 132 6.91 4.74 3.36
C LEU A 132 7.19 4.60 1.87
N LEU A 133 7.13 5.71 1.15
CA LEU A 133 7.25 5.74 -0.29
C LEU A 133 8.50 6.55 -0.63
N ASP A 134 9.68 5.97 -0.44
CA ASP A 134 10.95 6.57 -0.85
C ASP A 134 11.40 6.03 -2.22
N PHE A 135 11.57 6.95 -3.15
CA PHE A 135 12.00 6.70 -4.53
C PHE A 135 13.19 7.57 -4.93
N GLU A 136 13.89 8.16 -3.96
CA GLU A 136 15.08 8.94 -4.22
C GLU A 136 16.14 8.07 -4.92
N GLY A 137 16.67 8.53 -6.06
CA GLY A 137 17.66 7.79 -6.85
C GLY A 137 17.11 6.74 -7.84
N CYS A 138 15.78 6.57 -7.96
CA CYS A 138 15.19 5.65 -8.91
C CYS A 138 15.25 6.16 -10.37
N LYS A 139 16.28 5.76 -11.12
CA LYS A 139 16.47 6.13 -12.55
C LYS A 139 15.42 5.57 -13.52
N PHE A 140 14.60 4.62 -13.06
CA PHE A 140 13.63 3.91 -13.90
C PHE A 140 12.17 4.39 -13.72
N LEU A 141 11.94 5.33 -12.80
CA LEU A 141 10.62 5.92 -12.53
C LEU A 141 10.36 7.11 -13.45
N THR A 142 10.49 6.90 -14.75
CA THR A 142 10.06 7.91 -15.72
C THR A 142 8.55 7.77 -15.92
N GLU A 143 7.82 8.75 -15.36
CA GLU A 143 6.37 8.97 -15.53
C GLU A 143 5.44 7.79 -15.19
N LEU A 144 5.01 7.69 -13.93
CA LEU A 144 3.92 6.80 -13.54
C LEU A 144 2.56 7.48 -13.80
N ARG A 145 2.03 7.25 -15.01
CA ARG A 145 0.72 7.76 -15.45
C ARG A 145 -0.47 6.92 -14.94
N SER A 146 -0.23 5.68 -14.55
CA SER A 146 -1.27 4.73 -14.14
C SER A 146 -1.58 4.77 -12.65
N LEU A 147 -0.70 5.39 -11.86
CA LEU A 147 -0.87 5.42 -10.43
C LEU A 147 -1.93 6.44 -10.05
N PHE A 148 -3.08 5.98 -9.55
CA PHE A 148 -4.25 6.82 -9.29
C PHE A 148 -4.29 7.40 -7.87
N GLY A 149 -3.96 6.59 -6.86
CA GLY A 149 -4.02 6.95 -5.45
C GLY A 149 -2.84 6.38 -4.67
N VAL A 150 -2.41 7.10 -3.65
CA VAL A 150 -1.37 6.70 -2.70
C VAL A 150 -1.88 6.94 -1.28
N TYR A 151 -1.78 5.93 -0.43
CA TYR A 151 -2.16 6.01 0.98
C TYR A 151 -0.91 5.74 1.79
N LEU A 152 -0.53 6.67 2.65
CA LEU A 152 0.69 6.67 3.45
C LEU A 152 0.36 6.61 4.94
N ASP A 153 -0.52 5.69 5.30
CA ASP A 153 -1.07 5.55 6.65
C ASP A 153 -0.06 4.87 7.61
N HIS A 154 -0.01 5.36 8.85
CA HIS A 154 0.85 4.94 9.96
C HIS A 154 2.35 5.01 9.66
N THR A 155 2.79 6.13 9.09
CA THR A 155 4.14 6.29 8.54
C THR A 155 4.98 7.30 9.31
N ASN A 156 6.27 7.00 9.47
CA ASN A 156 7.23 7.90 10.09
C ASN A 156 7.88 8.86 9.08
N ILE A 157 7.17 9.20 7.99
CA ILE A 157 7.68 10.11 6.98
C ILE A 157 7.77 11.53 7.54
N ASP A 158 8.91 12.19 7.32
CA ASP A 158 9.10 13.59 7.71
C ASP A 158 8.57 14.54 6.62
N GLU A 159 8.81 14.17 5.35
CA GLU A 159 8.40 14.88 4.13
C GLU A 159 8.13 13.89 2.99
N LEU A 160 7.40 14.33 1.97
CA LEU A 160 7.26 13.57 0.73
C LEU A 160 8.51 13.74 -0.13
N PRO A 161 9.13 12.65 -0.62
CA PRO A 161 10.31 12.76 -1.44
C PRO A 161 9.97 13.38 -2.79
N PHE A 162 10.90 14.19 -3.34
CA PHE A 162 10.70 14.91 -4.60
C PHE A 162 10.35 13.98 -5.79
N SER A 163 10.81 12.73 -5.71
CA SER A 163 10.50 11.67 -6.68
C SER A 163 9.01 11.35 -6.82
N ILE A 164 8.15 11.75 -5.88
CA ILE A 164 6.69 11.64 -6.01
C ILE A 164 6.17 12.44 -7.21
N GLY A 165 6.85 13.53 -7.61
CA GLY A 165 6.52 14.31 -8.81
C GLY A 165 6.52 13.50 -10.11
N ASN A 166 7.16 12.33 -10.12
CA ASN A 166 7.12 11.41 -11.26
C ASN A 166 5.74 10.73 -11.43
N PHE A 167 4.84 10.85 -10.45
CA PHE A 167 3.49 10.27 -10.52
C PHE A 167 2.54 11.23 -11.18
N VAL A 168 2.80 11.47 -12.45
CA VAL A 168 2.02 12.41 -13.26
C VAL A 168 0.54 12.01 -13.39
N GLY A 169 0.17 10.77 -13.08
CA GLY A 169 -1.23 10.31 -13.01
C GLY A 169 -1.88 10.33 -11.64
N LEU A 170 -1.14 10.67 -10.56
CA LEU A 170 -1.62 10.61 -9.20
C LEU A 170 -2.72 11.65 -8.96
N GLN A 171 -3.89 11.18 -8.52
CA GLN A 171 -5.06 12.02 -8.24
C GLN A 171 -5.38 12.12 -6.75
N GLN A 172 -5.06 11.08 -5.98
CA GLN A 172 -5.42 11.00 -4.56
C GLN A 172 -4.20 10.68 -3.68
N LEU A 173 -4.08 11.42 -2.57
CA LEU A 173 -3.02 11.22 -1.59
C LEU A 173 -3.62 11.21 -0.18
N PHE A 174 -3.48 10.11 0.54
CA PHE A 174 -4.03 9.94 1.88
C PHE A 174 -2.93 9.73 2.90
N PHE A 175 -3.10 10.31 4.08
CA PHE A 175 -2.25 10.14 5.24
C PHE A 175 -3.14 9.88 6.45
N ARG A 176 -2.77 8.91 7.27
CA ARG A 176 -3.42 8.65 8.55
C ARG A 176 -2.34 8.38 9.58
N GLU A 177 -2.40 9.03 10.73
CA GLU A 177 -1.49 8.78 11.86
C GLU A 177 0.00 8.83 11.44
N CYS A 178 0.40 9.87 10.71
CA CYS A 178 1.81 10.12 10.36
C CYS A 178 2.40 11.18 11.32
N PRO A 179 2.99 10.78 12.47
CA PRO A 179 3.34 11.73 13.53
C PRO A 179 4.48 12.69 13.16
N ARG A 180 5.29 12.32 12.16
CA ARG A 180 6.48 13.08 11.74
C ARG A 180 6.27 13.97 10.53
N LEU A 181 5.14 13.82 9.83
CA LEU A 181 4.87 14.53 8.59
C LEU A 181 4.59 16.01 8.88
N ASN A 182 5.61 16.85 8.68
CA ASN A 182 5.56 18.26 9.08
C ASN A 182 5.35 19.22 7.90
N GLN A 183 5.70 18.81 6.67
CA GLN A 183 5.61 19.64 5.47
C GLN A 183 4.98 18.87 4.30
N LEU A 184 3.86 19.38 3.79
CA LEU A 184 3.13 18.80 2.65
C LEU A 184 3.27 19.63 1.37
N LEU A 185 3.29 20.97 1.51
CA LEU A 185 3.16 21.92 0.39
C LEU A 185 4.29 21.85 -0.64
N SER A 186 5.55 21.61 -0.26
CA SER A 186 6.67 21.67 -1.23
C SER A 186 6.55 20.64 -2.36
N THR A 187 5.94 19.48 -2.10
CA THR A 187 5.94 18.34 -3.03
C THR A 187 4.59 18.06 -3.69
N ILE A 188 3.48 18.66 -3.23
CA ILE A 188 2.17 18.48 -3.87
C ILE A 188 1.98 19.35 -5.12
N HIS A 189 2.69 20.48 -5.22
CA HIS A 189 2.63 21.39 -6.37
C HIS A 189 3.20 20.78 -7.65
N ILE A 190 4.16 19.86 -7.52
CA ILE A 190 4.78 19.20 -8.68
C ILE A 190 3.93 18.08 -9.28
N LEU A 191 2.81 17.71 -8.64
CA LEU A 191 1.92 16.64 -9.10
C LEU A 191 0.80 17.21 -9.98
N PRO A 192 0.80 17.00 -11.31
CA PRO A 192 -0.09 17.73 -12.22
C PRO A 192 -1.56 17.33 -12.11
N GLN A 193 -1.87 16.07 -11.79
CA GLN A 193 -3.24 15.52 -11.75
C GLN A 193 -3.80 15.37 -10.32
N LEU A 194 -3.03 15.74 -9.29
CA LEU A 194 -3.46 15.57 -7.91
C LEU A 194 -4.63 16.50 -7.63
N GLY A 195 -5.76 15.92 -7.21
CA GLY A 195 -7.00 16.63 -6.93
C GLY A 195 -7.51 16.42 -5.50
N ILE A 196 -7.12 15.34 -4.81
CA ILE A 196 -7.53 15.06 -3.43
C ILE A 196 -6.29 14.78 -2.58
N VAL A 197 -6.20 15.49 -1.46
CA VAL A 197 -5.24 15.19 -0.40
C VAL A 197 -6.00 15.13 0.92
N ALA A 198 -5.90 14.03 1.64
CA ALA A 198 -6.49 13.90 2.96
C ALA A 198 -5.47 13.47 4.00
N ALA A 199 -5.38 14.17 5.13
CA ALA A 199 -4.48 13.82 6.23
C ALA A 199 -5.27 13.74 7.54
N TYR A 200 -5.18 12.62 8.25
CA TYR A 200 -5.85 12.39 9.53
C TYR A 200 -4.84 12.10 10.63
N GLY A 201 -4.89 12.79 11.76
CA GLY A 201 -4.01 12.48 12.91
C GLY A 201 -2.51 12.62 12.63
N CYS A 202 -2.10 13.48 11.69
CA CYS A 202 -0.70 13.73 11.35
C CYS A 202 -0.11 14.92 12.12
N GLY A 203 1.22 14.98 12.24
CA GLY A 203 1.95 16.05 12.95
C GLY A 203 2.02 17.41 12.23
N CYS A 204 1.15 17.67 11.24
CA CYS A 204 1.30 18.78 10.30
C CYS A 204 1.15 20.16 10.99
N ARG A 205 2.26 20.76 11.43
CA ARG A 205 2.28 22.12 11.99
C ARG A 205 2.11 23.16 10.87
N GLY A 206 1.14 24.06 11.02
CA GLY A 206 0.87 25.15 10.08
C GLY A 206 -0.40 24.97 9.23
N TYR A 207 -1.05 23.82 9.31
CA TYR A 207 -2.33 23.58 8.65
C TYR A 207 -3.44 23.60 9.69
N ARG A 208 -4.36 24.57 9.58
CA ARG A 208 -5.62 24.54 10.33
C ARG A 208 -6.49 23.42 9.76
N CYS A 209 -7.31 22.79 10.60
CA CYS A 209 -8.35 21.85 10.17
C CYS A 209 -9.38 22.59 9.32
N GLU A 210 -9.10 22.75 8.03
CA GLU A 210 -9.96 23.45 7.09
C GLU A 210 -10.03 22.63 5.79
N LEU A 211 -11.26 22.37 5.33
CA LEU A 211 -11.53 22.07 3.93
C LEU A 211 -11.15 23.33 3.15
N SER A 212 -9.99 23.32 2.51
CA SER A 212 -9.54 24.46 1.71
C SER A 212 -9.20 24.00 0.31
N GLU A 213 -9.65 24.78 -0.67
CA GLU A 213 -9.12 24.72 -2.02
C GLU A 213 -7.76 25.41 -1.99
N ASP A 214 -6.73 24.73 -2.47
CA ASP A 214 -5.39 25.31 -2.50
C ASP A 214 -5.39 26.56 -3.39
N LYS A 215 -4.99 27.71 -2.83
CA LYS A 215 -4.98 28.98 -3.55
C LYS A 215 -3.96 28.99 -4.70
N GLU A 216 -2.93 28.14 -4.62
CA GLU A 216 -1.88 28.04 -5.63
C GLU A 216 -2.21 26.98 -6.69
N LYS A 217 -3.20 26.10 -6.45
CA LYS A 217 -3.60 25.05 -7.39
C LYS A 217 -5.11 24.83 -7.43
N VAL A 218 -5.75 25.44 -8.43
CA VAL A 218 -7.19 25.35 -8.72
C VAL A 218 -7.65 23.89 -8.86
N GLY A 219 -8.69 23.49 -8.12
CA GLY A 219 -9.24 22.13 -8.13
C GLY A 219 -8.55 21.11 -7.22
N LEU A 220 -7.52 21.50 -6.45
CA LEU A 220 -6.94 20.67 -5.41
C LEU A 220 -7.72 20.84 -4.10
N TRP A 221 -8.32 19.76 -3.61
CA TRP A 221 -9.02 19.71 -2.33
C TRP A 221 -8.10 19.16 -1.25
N LEU A 222 -7.80 20.00 -0.26
CA LEU A 222 -7.03 19.61 0.92
C LEU A 222 -8.00 19.38 2.10
N VAL A 223 -7.98 18.17 2.65
CA VAL A 223 -8.79 17.75 3.80
C VAL A 223 -7.86 17.35 4.94
N ILE A 224 -7.67 18.24 5.92
CA ILE A 224 -6.84 17.94 7.09
C ILE A 224 -7.74 17.78 8.31
N LEU A 225 -7.78 16.55 8.83
CA LEU A 225 -8.50 16.14 10.01
C LEU A 225 -7.47 15.80 11.09
N ASN A 226 -6.80 16.82 11.64
CA ASN A 226 -5.95 16.58 12.79
C ASN A 226 -6.83 16.15 13.96
N SER A 227 -6.41 15.11 14.67
CA SER A 227 -6.88 14.81 16.03
C SER A 227 -6.42 15.97 16.93
N CYS A 228 -7.06 17.14 16.80
CA CYS A 228 -6.80 18.28 17.67
C CYS A 228 -7.28 17.92 19.07
N VAL A 229 -6.38 17.38 19.88
CA VAL A 229 -6.41 17.56 21.32
C VAL A 229 -6.06 19.03 21.56
N GLY A 230 -7.05 19.89 21.43
CA GLY A 230 -6.90 21.35 21.50
C GLY A 230 -8.25 22.01 21.39
N ILE A 231 -8.90 22.18 22.55
CA ILE A 231 -10.16 22.89 22.77
C ILE A 231 -10.15 24.22 22.00
N CYS A 232 -11.12 24.43 21.11
CA CYS A 232 -11.50 25.77 20.67
C CYS A 232 -12.65 26.24 21.56
N ILE A 233 -12.37 27.20 22.45
CA ILE A 233 -13.35 28.06 23.13
C ILE A 233 -13.79 29.12 22.13
#